data_AF-A0A1J6JNC3-F1
#
_entry.id   AF-A0A1J6JNC3-F1
#
_cell.length_a   1.000
_cell.length_b   1.000
_cell.length_c   1.000
_cell.angle_alpha   90.00
_cell.angle_beta   90.00
_cell.angle_gamma   90.00
#
_symmetry.space_group_name_H-M   'P 1'
#
loop_
_entity.id
_entity.type
_entity.pdbx_description
1 polymer ?
#
loop_
_entity_poly.entity_id
_entity_poly.type
_entity_poly.pdbx_seq_one_letter_code
_entity_poly.pdbx_strand_id
1 'polypeptide(L)'
;ITSVDCQKQVRSWRYLRSLMELLIPRCNCIFIEEENYEKKPIPYFKHHSTTITTTITGTIFGSRKGKVSFCIQTNPKSTNPILLLELAVSTTTLAREMRKGIVRIALESSTNMIYEYSSSSSPTSLLSMPIWTMYCNGKRVGFAVKRKPTKADLEVLRKLELKNVGAGTIIKREDDDIMYLRGKFERVNGSHDSESFHLIDPEENIGQELSIFFLRS
;
A
#
# COMPACT_ATOMS: atom_id res chain seq x y z
N ILE A 1 13.80 -10.50 38.08
CA ILE A 1 14.49 -10.03 36.85
C ILE A 1 14.55 -11.21 35.89
N THR A 2 13.72 -11.21 34.85
CA THR A 2 13.79 -12.18 33.74
C THR A 2 13.52 -11.41 32.46
N SER A 3 14.58 -10.84 31.90
CA SER A 3 14.58 -10.24 30.56
C SER A 3 14.55 -11.36 29.53
N VAL A 4 13.46 -11.44 28.76
CA VAL A 4 13.39 -12.30 27.58
C VAL A 4 14.05 -11.55 26.43
N ASP A 5 15.26 -11.98 26.06
CA ASP A 5 16.03 -11.47 24.93
C ASP A 5 15.39 -11.95 23.61
N CYS A 6 14.47 -11.15 23.08
CA CYS A 6 13.82 -11.39 21.78
C CYS A 6 14.59 -10.77 20.60
N GLN A 7 15.84 -10.33 20.77
CA GLN A 7 16.55 -9.56 19.74
C GLN A 7 17.33 -10.44 18.75
N LYS A 8 17.50 -11.74 19.03
CA LYS A 8 18.27 -12.66 18.17
C LYS A 8 17.48 -13.30 17.04
N GLN A 9 16.16 -13.41 17.15
CA GLN A 9 15.36 -14.19 16.18
C GLN A 9 15.08 -13.43 14.87
N VAL A 10 15.07 -12.10 14.88
CA VAL A 10 14.78 -11.27 13.68
C VAL A 10 16.01 -11.04 12.80
N ARG A 11 17.23 -11.16 13.37
CA ARG A 11 18.48 -11.08 12.59
C ARG A 11 18.75 -12.34 11.77
N SER A 12 18.40 -13.51 12.29
CA SER A 12 18.63 -14.80 11.60
C SER A 12 17.89 -14.90 10.26
N TRP A 13 16.64 -14.41 10.19
CA TRP A 13 15.85 -14.43 8.95
C TRP A 13 16.43 -13.56 7.82
N ARG A 14 17.15 -12.50 8.15
CA ARG A 14 17.83 -11.65 7.16
C ARG A 14 18.97 -12.42 6.48
N TYR A 15 19.77 -13.13 7.26
CA TYR A 15 20.83 -13.98 6.72
C TYR A 15 20.27 -15.21 6.00
N LEU A 16 19.19 -15.80 6.52
CA LEU A 16 18.54 -16.94 5.88
C LEU A 16 17.93 -16.57 4.52
N ARG A 17 17.35 -15.37 4.38
CA ARG A 17 16.83 -14.87 3.09
C ARG A 17 17.96 -14.60 2.08
N SER A 18 19.04 -13.93 2.49
CA SER A 18 20.21 -13.73 1.62
C SER A 18 20.92 -15.04 1.27
N LEU A 19 20.96 -16.01 2.20
CA LEU A 19 21.51 -17.34 1.93
C LEU A 19 20.60 -18.17 1.02
N MET A 20 19.27 -18.04 1.18
CA MET A 20 18.30 -18.67 0.27
C MET A 20 18.39 -18.06 -1.14
N GLU A 21 18.65 -16.76 -1.27
CA GLU A 21 18.90 -16.12 -2.57
C GLU A 21 20.21 -16.59 -3.24
N LEU A 22 21.16 -17.14 -2.48
CA LEU A 22 22.39 -17.76 -2.98
C LEU A 22 22.24 -19.27 -3.25
N LEU A 23 21.36 -19.95 -2.51
CA LEU A 23 21.12 -21.39 -2.58
C LEU A 23 19.98 -21.77 -3.54
N ILE A 24 19.14 -20.81 -3.90
CA ILE A 24 18.21 -20.93 -5.03
C ILE A 24 19.01 -20.43 -6.24
N PRO A 25 19.47 -21.31 -7.15
CA PRO A 25 20.01 -20.84 -8.40
C PRO A 25 18.93 -19.96 -9.02
N ARG A 26 19.26 -18.72 -9.40
CA ARG A 26 18.37 -17.94 -10.27
C ARG A 26 18.35 -18.64 -11.62
N CYS A 27 17.64 -19.75 -11.69
CA CYS A 27 17.27 -20.35 -12.94
C CYS A 27 16.37 -19.32 -13.61
N ASN A 28 16.86 -18.71 -14.69
CA ASN A 28 15.98 -18.40 -15.80
C ASN A 28 15.42 -19.74 -16.30
N CYS A 29 14.46 -20.32 -15.57
CA CYS A 29 13.60 -21.36 -16.09
C CYS A 29 12.68 -20.68 -17.11
N ILE A 30 13.19 -20.46 -18.31
CA ILE A 30 12.34 -20.55 -19.48
C ILE A 30 11.89 -22.01 -19.48
N PHE A 31 10.62 -22.24 -19.17
CA PHE A 31 9.99 -23.52 -19.47
C PHE A 31 10.03 -23.67 -21.00
N ILE A 32 11.03 -24.40 -21.49
CA ILE A 32 11.03 -24.95 -22.83
C ILE A 32 10.20 -26.22 -22.71
N GLU A 33 8.94 -26.12 -23.10
CA GLU A 33 8.11 -27.29 -23.42
C GLU A 33 8.46 -27.66 -24.87
N GLU A 34 9.12 -28.80 -25.06
CA GLU A 34 9.51 -29.32 -26.38
C GLU A 34 8.27 -29.71 -27.20
N GLU A 35 8.11 -28.98 -28.31
CA GLU A 35 7.59 -29.36 -29.64
C GLU A 35 6.45 -30.40 -29.77
N ASN A 36 5.29 -29.96 -30.29
CA ASN A 36 5.01 -30.14 -31.72
C ASN A 36 3.71 -29.48 -32.24
N TYR A 37 3.77 -29.09 -33.51
CA TYR A 37 2.74 -28.60 -34.45
C TYR A 37 2.49 -27.09 -34.58
N GLU A 38 3.13 -26.56 -35.64
CA GLU A 38 2.97 -25.29 -36.35
C GLU A 38 1.71 -24.47 -36.04
N LYS A 39 1.88 -23.35 -35.31
CA LYS A 39 1.06 -22.15 -35.51
C LYS A 39 1.94 -20.91 -35.48
N LYS A 40 1.81 -20.12 -36.55
CA LYS A 40 2.47 -18.82 -36.76
C LYS A 40 2.39 -17.95 -35.50
N PRO A 41 3.47 -17.25 -35.09
CA PRO A 41 3.45 -16.44 -33.88
C PRO A 41 2.46 -15.29 -34.04
N ILE A 42 1.41 -15.31 -33.22
CA ILE A 42 0.59 -14.13 -32.95
C ILE A 42 1.52 -13.16 -32.22
N PRO A 43 1.71 -11.91 -32.69
CA PRO A 43 2.49 -10.94 -31.95
C PRO A 43 1.81 -10.76 -30.60
N TYR A 44 2.54 -11.03 -29.52
CA TYR A 44 2.18 -10.51 -28.22
C TYR A 44 1.98 -9.01 -28.40
N PHE A 45 0.73 -8.57 -28.39
CA PHE A 45 0.41 -7.16 -28.28
C PHE A 45 1.01 -6.73 -26.93
N LYS A 46 2.22 -6.19 -26.97
CA LYS A 46 2.59 -5.07 -26.10
C LYS A 46 1.53 -4.02 -26.41
N HIS A 47 0.43 -4.06 -25.65
CA HIS A 47 -0.36 -2.87 -25.47
C HIS A 47 0.61 -1.87 -24.84
N HIS A 48 1.17 -1.00 -25.69
CA HIS A 48 1.67 0.30 -25.28
C HIS A 48 0.47 1.11 -24.74
N SER A 49 -0.13 0.67 -23.63
CA SER A 49 -0.64 1.65 -22.68
C SER A 49 0.62 2.29 -22.13
N THR A 50 0.93 3.50 -22.58
CA THR A 50 1.87 4.40 -21.91
C THR A 50 1.39 4.54 -20.47
N THR A 51 1.83 3.63 -19.60
CA THR A 51 1.52 3.64 -18.19
C THR A 51 2.32 4.80 -17.62
N ILE A 52 1.65 5.93 -17.42
CA ILE A 52 2.29 7.10 -16.83
C ILE A 52 2.49 6.75 -15.37
N THR A 53 3.75 6.56 -14.98
CA THR A 53 4.14 6.39 -13.59
C THR A 53 4.57 7.72 -13.02
N THR A 54 4.15 8.00 -11.79
CA THR A 54 4.60 9.19 -11.05
C THR A 54 4.95 8.79 -9.63
N THR A 55 5.86 9.51 -8.99
CA THR A 55 6.18 9.27 -7.58
C THR A 55 5.35 10.17 -6.69
N ILE A 56 4.73 9.59 -5.67
CA ILE A 56 3.91 10.31 -4.68
C ILE A 56 4.34 9.99 -3.25
N THR A 57 3.92 10.79 -2.28
CA THR A 57 4.21 10.52 -0.86
C THR A 57 3.00 9.89 -0.21
N GLY A 58 3.17 8.70 0.37
CA GLY A 58 2.14 8.01 1.14
C GLY A 58 2.51 7.97 2.62
N THR A 59 1.51 8.17 3.49
CA THR A 59 1.65 8.03 4.95
C THR A 59 0.54 7.16 5.49
N ILE A 60 0.91 6.06 6.13
CA ILE A 60 0.03 5.19 6.90
C ILE A 60 0.29 5.48 8.37
N PHE A 61 -0.75 5.78 9.15
CA PHE A 61 -0.59 6.06 10.57
C PHE A 61 -1.83 5.69 11.37
N GLY A 62 -1.66 5.42 12.65
CA GLY A 62 -2.76 5.11 13.56
C GLY A 62 -2.27 4.82 14.97
N SER A 63 -3.15 4.98 15.95
CA SER A 63 -2.87 4.52 17.31
C SER A 63 -2.78 3.00 17.34
N ARG A 64 -2.10 2.44 18.33
CA ARG A 64 -1.85 0.99 18.41
C ARG A 64 -3.15 0.19 18.43
N LYS A 65 -4.16 0.66 19.17
CA LYS A 65 -5.48 0.00 19.25
C LYS A 65 -6.52 0.58 18.28
N GLY A 66 -6.18 1.60 17.50
CA GLY A 66 -7.09 2.29 16.61
C GLY A 66 -7.16 1.74 15.19
N LYS A 67 -7.96 2.43 14.38
CA LYS A 67 -8.04 2.26 12.93
C LYS A 67 -6.84 2.90 12.24
N VAL A 68 -6.54 2.41 11.05
CA VAL A 68 -5.45 2.94 10.23
C VAL A 68 -5.97 4.08 9.36
N SER A 69 -5.24 5.19 9.37
CA SER A 69 -5.38 6.26 8.39
C SER A 69 -4.35 6.09 7.28
N PHE A 70 -4.79 6.13 6.02
CA PHE A 70 -3.90 6.17 4.85
C PHE A 70 -4.06 7.49 4.11
N CYS A 71 -2.94 8.19 3.92
CA CYS A 71 -2.87 9.53 3.39
C CYS A 71 -1.96 9.58 2.16
N ILE A 72 -2.40 10.26 1.10
CA ILE A 72 -1.64 10.50 -0.13
C ILE A 72 -1.41 12.00 -0.31
N GLN A 73 -0.15 12.39 -0.52
CA GLN A 73 0.28 13.78 -0.70
C GLN A 73 1.17 13.89 -1.94
N THR A 74 0.94 14.91 -2.78
CA THR A 74 1.77 15.21 -3.95
C THR A 74 3.24 15.44 -3.56
N ASN A 75 3.45 16.14 -2.46
CA ASN A 75 4.76 16.46 -1.90
C ASN A 75 4.75 16.20 -0.39
N PRO A 76 5.85 15.73 0.21
CA PRO A 76 5.97 15.57 1.67
C PRO A 76 5.52 16.80 2.49
N LYS A 77 5.74 18.01 1.98
CA LYS A 77 5.39 19.27 2.65
C LYS A 77 3.94 19.72 2.47
N SER A 78 3.13 19.00 1.66
CA SER A 78 1.74 19.41 1.41
C SER A 78 0.89 19.22 2.65
N THR A 79 0.32 20.30 3.19
CA THR A 79 -0.58 20.26 4.35
C THR A 79 -1.98 19.75 3.98
N ASN A 80 -2.37 19.85 2.71
CA ASN A 80 -3.63 19.33 2.22
C ASN A 80 -3.39 18.02 1.42
N PRO A 81 -3.81 16.85 1.93
CA PRO A 81 -3.65 15.60 1.21
C PRO A 81 -4.66 15.47 0.08
N ILE A 82 -4.27 14.79 -0.99
CA ILE A 82 -5.17 14.46 -2.11
C ILE A 82 -6.23 13.47 -1.65
N LEU A 83 -5.84 12.55 -0.77
CA LEU A 83 -6.69 11.51 -0.24
C LEU A 83 -6.34 11.24 1.21
N LEU A 84 -7.35 11.10 2.06
CA LEU A 84 -7.24 10.55 3.40
C LEU A 84 -8.35 9.51 3.60
N LEU A 85 -7.95 8.28 3.85
CA LEU A 85 -8.83 7.15 4.12
C LEU A 85 -8.72 6.72 5.58
N GLU A 86 -9.84 6.38 6.18
CA GLU A 86 -9.87 5.45 7.30
C GLU A 86 -10.07 4.03 6.77
N LEU A 87 -9.14 3.13 7.07
CA LEU A 87 -9.17 1.74 6.62
C LEU A 87 -9.97 0.87 7.60
N ALA A 88 -10.57 -0.21 7.09
CA ALA A 88 -11.33 -1.16 7.91
C ALA A 88 -10.47 -1.88 8.97
N VAL A 89 -9.18 -2.07 8.70
CA VAL A 89 -8.25 -2.82 9.55
C VAL A 89 -7.72 -1.97 10.72
N SER A 90 -7.46 -2.62 11.85
CA SER A 90 -6.72 -2.00 12.96
C SER A 90 -5.23 -1.88 12.64
N THR A 91 -4.55 -0.95 13.31
CA THR A 91 -3.09 -0.78 13.16
C THR A 91 -2.32 -2.03 13.55
N THR A 92 -2.77 -2.73 14.60
CA THR A 92 -2.19 -4.04 15.01
C THR A 92 -2.36 -5.13 13.95
N THR A 93 -3.50 -5.17 13.27
CA THR A 93 -3.76 -6.15 12.21
C THR A 93 -2.88 -5.86 11.01
N LEU A 94 -2.82 -4.61 10.57
CA LEU A 94 -1.97 -4.21 9.44
C LEU A 94 -0.48 -4.47 9.74
N ALA A 95 0.00 -4.11 10.93
CA ALA A 95 1.38 -4.37 11.33
C ALA A 95 1.70 -5.87 11.39
N ARG A 96 0.73 -6.73 11.74
CA ARG A 96 0.90 -8.19 11.68
C ARG A 96 1.01 -8.69 10.23
N GLU A 97 0.20 -8.18 9.31
CA GLU A 97 0.31 -8.53 7.90
C GLU A 97 1.63 -8.04 7.29
N MET A 98 2.07 -6.82 7.64
CA MET A 98 3.37 -6.27 7.23
C MET A 98 4.52 -7.18 7.67
N ARG A 99 4.54 -7.68 8.91
CA ARG A 99 5.56 -8.63 9.37
C ARG A 99 5.69 -9.92 8.55
N LYS A 100 4.71 -10.27 7.73
CA LYS A 100 4.78 -11.43 6.80
C LYS A 100 5.53 -11.09 5.50
N GLY A 101 5.89 -9.83 5.28
CA GLY A 101 6.68 -9.36 4.14
C GLY A 101 5.87 -8.85 2.95
N ILE A 102 4.62 -9.26 2.76
CA ILE A 102 3.79 -8.83 1.62
C ILE A 102 2.40 -8.41 2.08
N VAL A 103 1.98 -7.21 1.68
CA VAL A 103 0.64 -6.66 1.93
C VAL A 103 0.07 -6.08 0.64
N ARG A 104 -1.07 -6.62 0.21
CA ARG A 104 -1.85 -6.13 -0.92
C ARG A 104 -3.22 -5.69 -0.42
N ILE A 105 -3.50 -4.39 -0.52
CA ILE A 105 -4.80 -3.82 -0.18
C ILE A 105 -5.53 -3.51 -1.48
N ALA A 106 -6.74 -4.02 -1.66
CA ALA A 106 -7.59 -3.63 -2.78
C ALA A 106 -8.81 -2.87 -2.25
N LEU A 107 -9.13 -1.76 -2.92
CA LEU A 107 -10.22 -0.85 -2.63
C LEU A 107 -11.14 -0.80 -3.85
N GLU A 108 -12.24 -1.54 -3.75
CA GLU A 108 -13.18 -1.75 -4.85
C GLU A 108 -14.42 -0.86 -4.66
N SER A 109 -14.75 -0.04 -5.66
CA SER A 109 -16.01 0.67 -5.75
C SER A 109 -16.92 -0.03 -6.75
N SER A 110 -18.10 -0.48 -6.30
CA SER A 110 -19.08 -1.08 -7.19
C SER A 110 -19.91 -0.03 -7.90
N THR A 111 -20.39 -0.36 -9.09
CA THR A 111 -21.36 0.44 -9.84
C THR A 111 -22.58 0.86 -8.99
N ASN A 112 -23.09 -0.01 -8.11
CA ASN A 112 -24.18 0.34 -7.20
C ASN A 112 -23.79 1.43 -6.18
N MET A 113 -22.58 1.37 -5.60
CA MET A 113 -22.07 2.43 -4.73
C MET A 113 -21.95 3.76 -5.49
N ILE A 114 -21.56 3.72 -6.76
CA ILE A 114 -21.45 4.93 -7.57
C ILE A 114 -22.82 5.59 -7.73
N TYR A 115 -23.86 4.84 -8.08
CA TYR A 115 -25.22 5.39 -8.21
C TYR A 115 -25.80 5.90 -6.88
N GLU A 116 -25.43 5.30 -5.75
CA GLU A 116 -25.85 5.76 -4.42
C GLU A 116 -25.20 7.11 -4.04
N TYR A 117 -23.93 7.31 -4.39
CA TYR A 117 -23.15 8.47 -3.95
C TYR A 117 -22.89 9.53 -5.03
N SER A 118 -23.32 9.31 -6.28
CA SER A 118 -23.21 10.29 -7.36
C SER A 118 -24.58 10.52 -8.02
N SER A 119 -25.05 11.76 -7.95
CA SER A 119 -26.29 12.23 -8.59
C SER A 119 -26.08 12.70 -10.04
N SER A 120 -24.85 12.64 -10.54
CA SER A 120 -24.46 13.10 -11.87
C SER A 120 -24.09 11.92 -12.78
N SER A 121 -24.51 11.99 -14.04
CA SER A 121 -24.18 11.01 -15.10
C SER A 121 -22.71 10.99 -15.52
N SER A 122 -21.86 11.87 -14.98
CA SER A 122 -20.44 11.91 -15.29
C SER A 122 -19.63 10.96 -14.41
N PRO A 123 -18.67 10.21 -14.99
CA PRO A 123 -17.78 9.35 -14.22
C PRO A 123 -16.97 10.21 -13.25
N THR A 124 -17.18 9.97 -11.97
CA THR A 124 -16.42 10.57 -10.88
C THR A 124 -15.00 10.00 -10.87
N SER A 125 -14.00 10.78 -10.44
CA SER A 125 -12.63 10.27 -10.34
C SER A 125 -12.55 9.11 -9.35
N LEU A 126 -11.74 8.09 -9.63
CA LEU A 126 -11.62 6.90 -8.78
C LEU A 126 -11.25 7.25 -7.32
N LEU A 127 -10.32 8.19 -7.12
CA LEU A 127 -9.92 8.67 -5.79
C LEU A 127 -10.94 9.65 -5.16
N SER A 128 -11.95 10.07 -5.90
CA SER A 128 -13.03 10.92 -5.38
C SER A 128 -14.18 10.15 -4.72
N MET A 129 -14.20 8.82 -4.83
CA MET A 129 -15.22 8.00 -4.18
C MET A 129 -15.23 8.21 -2.66
N PRO A 130 -16.41 8.20 -2.02
CA PRO A 130 -16.50 8.38 -0.58
C PRO A 130 -16.19 7.09 0.19
N ILE A 131 -16.38 5.92 -0.42
CA ILE A 131 -16.27 4.62 0.23
C ILE A 131 -15.86 3.54 -0.78
N TRP A 132 -15.14 2.53 -0.28
CA TRP A 132 -14.74 1.35 -1.04
C TRP A 132 -14.91 0.09 -0.17
N THR A 133 -15.25 -1.02 -0.81
CA THR A 133 -15.05 -2.34 -0.18
C THR A 133 -13.55 -2.62 -0.11
N MET A 134 -13.06 -2.90 1.09
CA MET A 134 -11.65 -3.13 1.35
C MET A 134 -11.36 -4.63 1.45
N TYR A 135 -10.34 -5.05 0.71
CA TYR A 135 -9.72 -6.36 0.82
C TYR A 135 -8.27 -6.22 1.27
N CYS A 136 -7.81 -7.12 2.13
CA CYS A 136 -6.41 -7.22 2.53
C CYS A 136 -5.93 -8.65 2.26
N ASN A 137 -4.89 -8.79 1.43
CA ASN A 137 -4.35 -10.09 0.99
C ASN A 137 -5.45 -11.05 0.49
N GLY A 138 -6.38 -10.54 -0.34
CA GLY A 138 -7.47 -11.29 -0.94
C GLY A 138 -8.70 -11.53 -0.06
N LYS A 139 -8.68 -11.12 1.22
CA LYS A 139 -9.82 -11.28 2.14
C LYS A 139 -10.59 -9.98 2.29
N ARG A 140 -11.91 -10.00 2.15
CA ARG A 140 -12.78 -8.85 2.46
C ARG A 140 -12.69 -8.55 3.96
N VAL A 141 -12.31 -7.32 4.31
CA VAL A 141 -12.08 -6.89 5.70
C VAL A 141 -13.02 -5.78 6.17
N GLY A 142 -13.82 -5.21 5.28
CA GLY A 142 -14.81 -4.18 5.61
C GLY A 142 -14.83 -3.08 4.56
N PHE A 143 -15.02 -1.83 5.00
CA PHE A 143 -15.03 -0.66 4.14
C PHE A 143 -13.89 0.31 4.49
N ALA A 144 -13.29 0.91 3.46
CA ALA A 144 -12.43 2.07 3.63
C ALA A 144 -13.24 3.32 3.29
N VAL A 145 -13.14 4.36 4.11
CA VAL A 145 -13.98 5.56 3.99
C VAL A 145 -13.08 6.77 3.79
N LYS A 146 -13.38 7.57 2.75
CA LYS A 146 -12.76 8.86 2.54
C LYS A 146 -13.29 9.86 3.57
N ARG A 147 -12.38 10.59 4.21
CA ARG A 147 -12.75 11.61 5.20
C ARG A 147 -11.87 12.85 5.10
N LYS A 148 -12.36 13.96 5.66
CA LYS A 148 -11.55 15.18 5.80
C LYS A 148 -10.51 15.00 6.92
N PRO A 149 -9.31 15.59 6.80
CA PRO A 149 -8.33 15.59 7.89
C PRO A 149 -8.86 16.30 9.13
N THR A 150 -8.71 15.67 10.30
CA THR A 150 -8.97 16.27 11.60
C THR A 150 -7.75 17.06 12.08
N LYS A 151 -7.90 17.85 13.15
CA LYS A 151 -6.75 18.54 13.79
C LYS A 151 -5.64 17.55 14.21
N ALA A 152 -6.02 16.37 14.71
CA ALA A 152 -5.07 15.33 15.10
C ALA A 152 -4.31 14.76 13.90
N ASP A 153 -4.98 14.54 12.75
CA ASP A 153 -4.31 14.09 11.53
C ASP A 153 -3.28 15.12 11.05
N LEU A 154 -3.67 16.41 11.03
CA LEU A 154 -2.78 17.50 10.64
C LEU A 154 -1.56 17.62 11.55
N GLU A 155 -1.73 17.41 12.86
CA GLU A 155 -0.61 17.39 13.80
C GLU A 155 0.37 16.25 13.52
N VAL A 156 -0.14 15.04 13.22
CA VAL A 156 0.68 13.89 12.83
C VAL A 156 1.44 14.21 11.53
N LEU A 157 0.75 14.71 10.51
CA LEU A 157 1.37 15.05 9.22
C LEU A 157 2.43 16.15 9.38
N ARG A 158 2.19 17.17 10.22
CA ARG A 158 3.17 18.22 10.52
C ARG A 158 4.41 17.67 11.21
N LYS A 159 4.25 16.75 12.18
CA LYS A 159 5.40 16.08 12.83
C LYS A 159 6.22 15.23 11.86
N LEU A 160 5.60 14.76 10.77
CA LEU A 160 6.23 13.95 9.73
C LEU A 160 6.69 14.77 8.51
N GLU A 161 6.48 16.08 8.50
CA GLU A 161 6.74 16.94 7.33
C GLU A 161 8.21 16.88 6.88
N LEU A 162 9.14 16.94 7.82
CA LEU A 162 10.59 16.88 7.56
C LEU A 162 11.10 15.45 7.31
N LYS A 163 10.27 14.42 7.52
CA LYS A 163 10.64 13.02 7.29
C LYS A 163 10.21 12.63 5.87
N ASN A 164 11.19 12.38 5.01
CA ASN A 164 10.90 11.96 3.63
C ASN A 164 10.44 10.49 3.55
N VAL A 165 11.11 9.59 4.29
CA VAL A 165 10.81 8.15 4.36
C VAL A 165 11.10 7.66 5.78
N GLY A 166 10.34 6.67 6.26
CA GLY A 166 10.63 5.95 7.50
C GLY A 166 9.39 5.33 8.15
N ALA A 167 9.62 4.41 9.08
CA ALA A 167 8.60 3.84 9.96
C ALA A 167 8.98 4.06 11.43
N GLY A 168 8.00 4.23 12.30
CA GLY A 168 8.28 4.42 13.72
C GLY A 168 7.05 4.81 14.53
N THR A 169 7.32 5.35 15.71
CA THR A 169 6.29 5.76 16.68
C THR A 169 6.45 7.23 17.03
N ILE A 170 5.35 7.99 17.01
CA ILE A 170 5.26 9.34 17.55
C ILE A 170 4.71 9.20 18.97
N ILE A 171 5.55 9.51 19.95
CA ILE A 171 5.21 9.41 21.36
C ILE A 171 4.23 10.52 21.73
N LYS A 172 3.12 10.16 22.37
CA LYS A 172 2.18 11.11 22.98
C LYS A 172 2.21 10.95 24.50
N ARG A 173 2.23 12.06 25.25
CA ARG A 173 2.39 12.02 26.72
C ARG A 173 1.13 11.56 27.46
N GLU A 174 -0.05 11.80 26.89
CA GLU A 174 -1.35 11.60 27.56
C GLU A 174 -2.28 10.66 26.78
N ASP A 175 -1.81 10.09 25.67
CA ASP A 175 -2.62 9.39 24.66
C ASP A 175 -1.89 8.13 24.18
N ASP A 176 -2.60 7.23 23.48
CA ASP A 176 -1.96 6.08 22.81
C ASP A 176 -1.00 6.56 21.71
N ASP A 177 0.19 5.97 21.70
CA ASP A 177 1.26 6.27 20.76
C ASP A 177 0.81 6.04 19.31
N ILE A 178 1.25 6.90 18.40
CA ILE A 178 0.92 6.81 16.98
C ILE A 178 2.02 6.09 16.24
N MET A 179 1.72 4.91 15.69
CA MET A 179 2.61 4.26 14.74
C MET A 179 2.43 4.89 13.36
N TYR A 180 3.52 4.98 12.60
CA TYR A 180 3.49 5.46 11.23
C TYR A 180 4.45 4.72 10.31
N LEU A 181 4.11 4.70 9.03
CA LEU A 181 4.96 4.36 7.89
C LEU A 181 4.78 5.48 6.86
N ARG A 182 5.87 6.11 6.46
CA ARG A 182 5.91 7.16 5.44
C ARG A 182 6.92 6.81 4.39
N GLY A 183 6.58 6.98 3.13
CA GLY A 183 7.48 6.62 2.04
C GLY A 183 7.05 7.19 0.71
N LYS A 184 7.88 6.92 -0.29
CA LYS A 184 7.55 7.17 -1.69
C LYS A 184 6.77 5.99 -2.23
N PHE A 185 5.75 6.29 -3.02
CA PHE A 185 4.97 5.30 -3.72
C PHE A 185 5.09 5.56 -5.21
N GLU A 186 5.31 4.51 -5.98
CA GLU A 186 5.07 4.52 -7.41
C GLU A 186 3.56 4.49 -7.63
N ARG A 187 3.03 5.58 -8.18
CA ARG A 187 1.65 5.71 -8.61
C ARG A 187 1.58 5.25 -10.07
N VAL A 188 0.80 4.21 -10.32
CA VAL A 188 0.61 3.63 -11.64
C VAL A 188 -0.85 3.81 -12.05
N ASN A 189 -1.05 4.53 -13.16
CA ASN A 189 -2.37 4.69 -13.76
C ASN A 189 -2.60 3.57 -14.78
N GLY A 190 -3.41 2.57 -14.41
CA GLY A 190 -3.72 1.44 -15.28
C GLY A 190 -4.78 1.79 -16.33
N SER A 191 -5.91 2.34 -15.89
CA SER A 191 -7.00 2.82 -16.74
C SER A 191 -7.79 3.93 -16.02
N HIS A 192 -8.90 4.36 -16.60
CA HIS A 192 -9.84 5.25 -15.90
C HIS A 192 -10.43 4.62 -14.61
N ASP A 193 -10.47 3.30 -14.56
CA ASP A 193 -11.12 2.52 -13.50
C ASP A 193 -10.11 1.77 -12.61
N SER A 194 -8.81 1.97 -12.84
CA SER A 194 -7.76 1.30 -12.08
C SER A 194 -6.55 2.20 -11.84
N GLU A 195 -6.17 2.33 -10.57
CA GLU A 195 -4.98 3.06 -10.13
C GLU A 195 -4.32 2.31 -8.97
N SER A 196 -2.99 2.20 -8.97
CA SER A 196 -2.25 1.51 -7.91
C SER A 196 -1.10 2.33 -7.35
N PHE A 197 -0.75 2.03 -6.11
CA PHE A 197 0.32 2.66 -5.35
C PHE A 197 1.22 1.59 -4.76
N HIS A 198 2.47 1.54 -5.19
CA HIS A 198 3.46 0.55 -4.75
C HIS A 198 4.52 1.25 -3.91
N LEU A 199 4.71 0.81 -2.66
CA LEU A 199 5.74 1.38 -1.79
C LEU A 199 7.11 1.14 -2.43
N ILE A 200 7.85 2.22 -2.66
CA ILE A 200 9.23 2.17 -3.13
C ILE A 200 10.12 1.97 -1.92
N ASP A 201 10.82 0.84 -1.88
CA ASP A 201 11.88 0.59 -0.91
C ASP A 201 13.12 1.39 -1.35
N PRO A 202 13.55 2.43 -0.62
CA PRO A 202 14.67 3.27 -1.02
C PRO A 202 16.00 2.51 -1.09
N GLU A 203 16.12 1.34 -0.45
CA GLU A 203 17.36 0.57 -0.42
C GLU A 203 17.21 -0.91 -0.75
N GLU A 204 16.06 -1.36 -1.29
CA GLU A 204 15.70 -2.78 -1.52
C GLU A 204 15.96 -3.72 -0.31
N ASN A 205 16.17 -3.16 0.88
CA ASN A 205 16.70 -3.83 2.05
C ASN A 205 15.62 -4.24 3.05
N ILE A 206 14.41 -3.68 2.93
CA ILE A 206 13.33 -3.87 3.89
C ILE A 206 12.60 -5.19 3.61
N GLY A 207 12.61 -5.64 2.34
CA GLY A 207 11.96 -6.88 1.92
C GLY A 207 10.45 -6.88 2.19
N GLN A 208 9.87 -5.68 2.37
CA GLN A 208 8.46 -5.40 2.61
C GLN A 208 7.84 -4.90 1.31
N GLU A 209 6.98 -5.71 0.72
CA GLU A 209 6.15 -5.32 -0.40
C GLU A 209 4.82 -4.81 0.14
N LEU A 210 4.48 -3.55 -0.17
CA LEU A 210 3.18 -2.96 0.14
C LEU A 210 2.61 -2.35 -1.13
N SER A 211 1.45 -2.84 -1.54
CA SER A 211 0.72 -2.32 -2.70
C SER A 211 -0.73 -2.02 -2.34
N ILE A 212 -1.25 -0.89 -2.80
CA ILE A 212 -2.63 -0.46 -2.60
C ILE A 212 -3.25 -0.21 -3.98
N PHE A 213 -4.34 -0.91 -4.27
CA PHE A 213 -5.04 -0.88 -5.55
C PHE A 213 -6.40 -0.24 -5.36
N PHE A 214 -6.75 0.70 -6.21
CA PHE A 214 -8.09 1.23 -6.37
C PHE A 214 -8.67 0.66 -7.65
N LEU A 215 -9.88 0.12 -7.57
CA LEU A 215 -10.56 -0.55 -8.67
C LEU A 215 -12.02 -0.11 -8.71
N ARG A 216 -12.54 0.12 -9.92
CA ARG A 216 -13.97 0.25 -10.17
C ARG A 216 -14.45 -0.95 -10.98
N SER A 217 -15.52 -1.57 -10.48
CA SER A 217 -16.19 -2.76 -11.03
C SER A 217 -17.57 -2.42 -11.57
#